data_AF-A0A944XJ23-F1
#
_entry.id   AF-A0A944XJ23-F1
#
_cell.length_a   1.000
_cell.length_b   1.000
_cell.length_c   1.000
_cell.angle_alpha   90.00
_cell.angle_beta   90.00
_cell.angle_gamma   90.00
#
_symmetry.space_group_name_H-M   'P 1'
#
loop_
_entity.id
_entity.type
_entity.pdbx_description
1 polymer ?
#
loop_
_entity_poly.entity_id
_entity_poly.type
_entity_poly.pdbx_seq_one_letter_code
_entity_poly.pdbx_strand_id
1 'polypeptide(L)'
;MKFVSKLFSKKLKIKITAKDISALVISFSEEVFEKSEEVLTSAADTISLVSANAEAKIEQGSDTVKDSIDATGDAVAEKVGKGIKMGEKVLENTVEEVVKIVSNVDEEIEKGGDAVGSVVDAASNTVASKVSETIRKSEKEVTAVADSVADVASGAEKVIEKQGAAVGGVVDAAGGSVAAQTEKVINTSEQAIERVTDPVEAAVSQVAAAGEGAVENVSIAAAEITAKTLSAIKESNIPVASVAREIVKQVILQTARGAGDIEKVTRAVVRTVIQHAIELGEDVGEIAAEVLEGVKVSAKRTGGDVKNISLGAKKEIVTVAEETGDETVQEIKQALDRDPRKNL
;
A
#
# COMPACT_ATOMS: atom_id res chain seq x y z
N MET A 1 -61.71 -159.28 -36.69
CA MET A 1 -62.59 -159.87 -37.73
C MET A 1 -62.31 -159.14 -39.03
N LYS A 2 -61.65 -159.73 -40.04
CA LYS A 2 -62.31 -160.43 -41.16
C LYS A 2 -63.59 -159.68 -41.56
N PHE A 3 -63.63 -158.82 -42.58
CA PHE A 3 -64.85 -158.57 -43.39
C PHE A 3 -64.73 -157.56 -44.55
N VAL A 4 -63.54 -157.25 -45.08
CA VAL A 4 -63.45 -156.40 -46.31
C VAL A 4 -62.77 -157.11 -47.48
N SER A 5 -62.87 -158.44 -47.53
CA SER A 5 -62.45 -159.25 -48.70
C SER A 5 -63.63 -159.92 -49.42
N LYS A 6 -64.87 -159.47 -49.21
CA LYS A 6 -66.10 -160.18 -49.65
C LYS A 6 -67.05 -159.44 -50.58
N LEU A 7 -66.70 -158.29 -51.17
CA LEU A 7 -67.69 -157.48 -51.91
C LEU A 7 -67.35 -156.98 -53.32
N PHE A 8 -66.22 -157.37 -53.92
CA PHE A 8 -65.94 -156.98 -55.32
C PHE A 8 -65.82 -158.18 -56.26
N SER A 9 -66.97 -158.79 -56.53
CA SER A 9 -67.21 -159.72 -57.63
C SER A 9 -68.55 -159.36 -58.27
N LYS A 10 -68.53 -158.37 -59.18
CA LYS A 10 -69.43 -158.18 -60.33
C LYS A 10 -69.18 -156.81 -60.95
N LYS A 11 -68.86 -156.79 -62.25
CA LYS A 11 -68.77 -155.57 -63.07
C LYS A 11 -70.14 -154.88 -63.10
N LEU A 12 -70.33 -153.87 -62.26
CA LEU A 12 -71.49 -152.98 -62.31
C LEU A 12 -71.21 -151.89 -63.38
N LYS A 13 -71.86 -151.99 -64.55
CA LYS A 13 -71.90 -150.88 -65.51
C LYS A 13 -72.83 -149.81 -64.94
N ILE A 14 -72.29 -148.86 -64.18
CA ILE A 14 -73.02 -147.68 -63.73
C ILE A 14 -73.07 -146.69 -64.90
N LYS A 15 -74.26 -146.49 -65.49
CA LYS A 15 -74.52 -145.39 -66.43
C LYS A 15 -74.67 -144.11 -65.59
N ILE A 16 -73.57 -143.41 -65.36
CA ILE A 16 -73.61 -142.06 -64.78
C ILE A 16 -74.03 -141.11 -65.90
N THR A 17 -75.10 -140.34 -65.69
CA THR A 17 -75.55 -139.32 -66.63
C THR A 17 -74.87 -137.97 -66.33
N ALA A 18 -74.79 -137.08 -67.32
CA ALA A 18 -74.30 -135.71 -67.10
C ALA A 18 -75.08 -134.96 -66.00
N LYS A 19 -76.36 -135.33 -65.80
CA LYS A 19 -77.21 -134.83 -64.72
C LYS A 19 -76.72 -135.26 -63.33
N ASP A 20 -76.25 -136.50 -63.19
CA ASP A 20 -75.70 -137.02 -61.93
C ASP A 20 -74.38 -136.33 -61.56
N ILE A 21 -73.53 -136.02 -62.56
CA ILE A 21 -72.28 -135.26 -62.35
C ILE A 21 -72.58 -133.81 -61.96
N SER A 22 -73.51 -133.15 -62.65
CA SER A 22 -73.88 -131.77 -62.33
C SER A 22 -74.49 -131.63 -60.93
N ALA A 23 -75.33 -132.59 -60.52
CA ALA A 23 -75.90 -132.61 -59.17
C ALA A 23 -74.82 -132.77 -58.09
N LEU A 24 -73.82 -133.64 -58.33
CA LEU A 24 -72.69 -133.83 -57.43
C LEU A 24 -71.79 -132.59 -57.32
N VAL A 25 -71.54 -131.91 -58.45
CA VAL A 25 -70.75 -130.66 -58.48
C VAL A 25 -71.47 -129.54 -57.75
N ILE A 26 -72.80 -129.43 -57.92
CA ILE A 26 -73.62 -128.45 -57.20
C ILE A 26 -73.60 -128.76 -55.70
N SER A 27 -73.87 -130.01 -55.28
CA SER A 27 -73.88 -130.37 -53.86
C SER A 27 -72.51 -130.20 -53.19
N PHE A 28 -71.42 -130.52 -53.91
CA PHE A 28 -70.07 -130.28 -53.41
C PHE A 28 -69.75 -128.79 -53.30
N SER A 29 -70.21 -127.97 -54.27
CA SER A 29 -70.00 -126.51 -54.23
C SER A 29 -70.81 -125.86 -53.10
N GLU A 30 -72.04 -126.33 -52.84
CA GLU A 30 -72.85 -125.90 -51.69
C GLU A 30 -72.17 -126.27 -50.37
N GLU A 31 -71.69 -127.51 -50.20
CA GLU A 31 -70.96 -127.92 -48.99
C GLU A 31 -69.67 -127.09 -48.76
N VAL A 32 -68.92 -126.82 -49.83
CA VAL A 32 -67.71 -125.97 -49.78
C VAL A 32 -68.09 -124.52 -49.44
N PHE A 33 -69.19 -124.01 -50.00
CA PHE A 33 -69.67 -122.66 -49.72
C PHE A 33 -70.12 -122.51 -48.26
N GLU A 34 -70.94 -123.44 -47.76
CA GLU A 34 -71.38 -123.47 -46.35
C GLU A 34 -70.20 -123.55 -45.38
N LYS A 35 -69.23 -124.45 -45.63
CA LYS A 35 -67.99 -124.51 -44.82
C LYS A 35 -67.18 -123.23 -44.90
N SER A 36 -67.13 -122.57 -46.05
CA SER A 36 -66.42 -121.30 -46.20
C SER A 36 -67.09 -120.16 -45.43
N GLU A 37 -68.43 -120.13 -45.41
CA GLU A 37 -69.22 -119.16 -44.65
C GLU A 37 -69.07 -119.39 -43.13
N GLU A 38 -69.05 -120.64 -42.69
CA GLU A 38 -68.78 -121.02 -41.30
C GLU A 38 -67.37 -120.58 -40.86
N VAL A 39 -66.35 -120.84 -41.69
CA VAL A 39 -64.96 -120.41 -41.43
C VAL A 39 -64.84 -118.89 -41.41
N LEU A 40 -65.47 -118.18 -42.34
CA LEU A 40 -65.44 -116.71 -42.39
C LEU A 40 -66.17 -116.10 -41.20
N THR A 41 -67.30 -116.68 -40.78
CA THR A 41 -68.04 -116.25 -39.58
C THR A 41 -67.21 -116.47 -38.33
N SER A 42 -66.61 -117.65 -38.17
CA SER A 42 -65.70 -117.96 -37.06
C SER A 42 -64.48 -117.04 -37.03
N ALA A 43 -63.91 -116.70 -38.18
CA ALA A 43 -62.82 -115.74 -38.29
C ALA A 43 -63.26 -114.31 -37.90
N ALA A 44 -64.43 -113.87 -38.34
CA ALA A 44 -64.99 -112.57 -37.98
C ALA A 44 -65.29 -112.45 -36.48
N ASP A 45 -65.83 -113.51 -35.86
CA ASP A 45 -66.05 -113.59 -34.41
C ASP A 45 -64.72 -113.53 -33.65
N THR A 46 -63.71 -114.26 -34.14
CA THR A 46 -62.36 -114.24 -33.56
C THR A 46 -61.74 -112.85 -33.65
N ILE A 47 -61.85 -112.18 -34.80
CA ILE A 47 -61.35 -110.80 -34.99
C ILE A 47 -62.08 -109.83 -34.06
N SER A 48 -63.40 -109.94 -33.93
CA SER A 48 -64.21 -109.09 -33.06
C SER A 48 -63.83 -109.26 -31.59
N LEU A 49 -63.62 -110.51 -31.13
CA LEU A 49 -63.17 -110.81 -29.78
C LEU A 49 -61.76 -110.28 -29.52
N VAL A 50 -60.85 -110.43 -30.49
CA VAL A 50 -59.48 -109.88 -30.41
C VAL A 50 -59.51 -108.35 -30.37
N SER A 51 -60.35 -107.70 -31.18
CA SER A 51 -60.51 -106.23 -31.18
C SER A 51 -61.03 -105.74 -29.84
N ALA A 52 -62.11 -106.35 -29.33
CA ALA A 52 -62.68 -105.99 -28.03
C ALA A 52 -61.67 -106.19 -26.88
N ASN A 53 -60.87 -107.26 -26.92
CA ASN A 53 -59.83 -107.51 -25.92
C ASN A 53 -58.66 -106.52 -26.05
N ALA A 54 -58.30 -106.11 -27.28
CA ALA A 54 -57.28 -105.08 -27.50
C ALA A 54 -57.75 -103.71 -26.99
N GLU A 55 -58.98 -103.31 -27.29
CA GLU A 55 -59.60 -102.09 -26.81
C GLU A 55 -59.65 -102.06 -25.27
N ALA A 56 -60.11 -103.13 -24.63
CA ALA A 56 -60.14 -103.22 -23.17
C ALA A 56 -58.74 -103.10 -22.53
N LYS A 57 -57.72 -103.71 -23.14
CA LYS A 57 -56.32 -103.58 -22.68
C LYS A 57 -55.75 -102.18 -22.90
N ILE A 58 -56.11 -101.52 -23.99
CA ILE A 58 -55.71 -100.13 -24.27
C ILE A 58 -56.35 -99.20 -23.25
N GLU A 59 -57.65 -99.35 -22.97
CA GLU A 59 -58.36 -98.55 -21.96
C GLU A 59 -57.75 -98.74 -20.57
N GLN A 60 -57.56 -100.00 -20.15
CA GLN A 60 -56.90 -100.31 -18.88
C GLN A 60 -55.48 -99.74 -18.80
N GLY A 61 -54.72 -99.81 -19.90
CA GLY A 61 -53.39 -99.21 -19.99
C GLY A 61 -53.42 -97.69 -19.88
N SER A 62 -54.39 -97.04 -20.52
CA SER A 62 -54.62 -95.59 -20.48
C SER A 62 -54.96 -95.12 -19.06
N ASP A 63 -55.89 -95.79 -18.38
CA ASP A 63 -56.25 -95.50 -16.99
C ASP A 63 -55.04 -95.66 -16.06
N THR A 64 -54.27 -96.75 -16.22
CA THR A 64 -53.06 -96.97 -15.42
C THR A 64 -52.01 -95.88 -15.62
N VAL A 65 -51.84 -95.40 -16.86
CA VAL A 65 -50.92 -94.30 -17.17
C VAL A 65 -51.42 -92.99 -16.55
N LYS A 66 -52.72 -92.72 -16.64
CA LYS A 66 -53.33 -91.52 -16.04
C LYS A 66 -53.14 -91.48 -14.53
N ASP A 67 -53.44 -92.57 -13.83
CA ASP A 67 -53.26 -92.69 -12.38
C ASP A 67 -51.78 -92.48 -11.98
N SER A 68 -50.84 -93.00 -12.79
CA SER A 68 -49.41 -92.81 -12.56
C SER A 68 -48.97 -91.35 -12.76
N ILE A 69 -49.54 -90.66 -13.74
CA ILE A 69 -49.29 -89.22 -13.99
C ILE A 69 -49.83 -88.39 -12.84
N ASP A 70 -51.06 -88.64 -12.39
CA ASP A 70 -51.70 -87.92 -11.29
C ASP A 70 -50.92 -88.11 -9.98
N ALA A 71 -50.54 -89.35 -9.64
CA ALA A 71 -49.72 -89.65 -8.48
C ALA A 71 -48.33 -88.98 -8.55
N THR A 72 -47.72 -88.91 -9.74
CA THR A 72 -46.45 -88.22 -9.95
C THR A 72 -46.62 -86.71 -9.79
N GLY A 73 -47.69 -86.15 -10.34
CA GLY A 73 -48.05 -84.73 -10.21
C GLY A 73 -48.22 -84.31 -8.76
N ASP A 74 -48.98 -85.07 -7.99
CA ASP A 74 -49.21 -84.84 -6.56
C ASP A 74 -47.90 -84.91 -5.75
N ALA A 75 -47.06 -85.91 -6.02
CA ALA A 75 -45.76 -86.06 -5.35
C ALA A 75 -44.80 -84.90 -5.67
N VAL A 76 -44.81 -84.41 -6.92
CA VAL A 76 -44.04 -83.23 -7.32
C VAL A 76 -44.57 -81.97 -6.64
N ALA A 77 -45.89 -81.75 -6.66
CA ALA A 77 -46.52 -80.60 -6.02
C ALA A 77 -46.23 -80.55 -4.51
N GLU A 78 -46.28 -81.70 -3.82
CA GLU A 78 -45.94 -81.80 -2.40
C GLU A 78 -44.46 -81.45 -2.14
N LYS A 79 -43.53 -82.02 -2.92
CA LYS A 79 -42.09 -81.73 -2.77
C LYS A 79 -41.77 -80.27 -3.04
N VAL A 80 -42.31 -79.70 -4.11
CA VAL A 80 -42.13 -78.29 -4.47
C VAL A 80 -42.73 -77.39 -3.38
N GLY A 81 -43.94 -77.69 -2.91
CA GLY A 81 -44.59 -76.93 -1.84
C GLY A 81 -43.81 -76.95 -0.53
N LYS A 82 -43.25 -78.10 -0.13
CA LYS A 82 -42.35 -78.19 1.04
C LYS A 82 -41.06 -77.39 0.82
N GLY A 83 -40.47 -77.48 -0.37
CA GLY A 83 -39.25 -76.74 -0.74
C GLY A 83 -39.45 -75.22 -0.68
N ILE A 84 -40.56 -74.72 -1.22
CA ILE A 84 -40.93 -73.30 -1.16
C ILE A 84 -41.07 -72.83 0.28
N LYS A 85 -41.84 -73.54 1.12
CA LYS A 85 -42.03 -73.18 2.54
C LYS A 85 -40.71 -73.17 3.32
N MET A 86 -39.81 -74.12 3.04
CA MET A 86 -38.48 -74.12 3.64
C MET A 86 -37.66 -72.91 3.17
N GLY A 87 -37.71 -72.58 1.88
CA GLY A 87 -37.05 -71.41 1.31
C GLY A 87 -37.55 -70.09 1.89
N GLU A 88 -38.87 -69.94 2.02
CA GLU A 88 -39.52 -68.78 2.66
C GLU A 88 -39.03 -68.62 4.10
N LYS A 89 -39.00 -69.70 4.88
CA LYS A 89 -38.51 -69.65 6.27
C LYS A 89 -37.03 -69.28 6.37
N VAL A 90 -36.19 -69.78 5.46
CA VAL A 90 -34.77 -69.40 5.40
C VAL A 90 -34.62 -67.93 5.06
N LEU A 91 -35.41 -67.43 4.11
CA LEU A 91 -35.40 -66.04 3.69
C LEU A 91 -35.88 -65.12 4.82
N GLU A 92 -36.97 -65.48 5.51
CA GLU A 92 -37.51 -64.74 6.66
C GLU A 92 -36.46 -64.62 7.78
N ASN A 93 -35.84 -65.74 8.17
CA ASN A 93 -34.75 -65.73 9.15
C ASN A 93 -33.58 -64.83 8.72
N THR A 94 -33.20 -64.89 7.44
CA THR A 94 -32.09 -64.09 6.90
C THR A 94 -32.43 -62.60 6.91
N VAL A 95 -33.66 -62.25 6.51
CA VAL A 95 -34.15 -60.86 6.55
C VAL A 95 -34.19 -60.35 7.98
N GLU A 96 -34.68 -61.13 8.94
CA GLU A 96 -34.68 -60.74 10.35
C GLU A 96 -33.27 -60.50 10.91
N GLU A 97 -32.30 -61.35 10.56
CA GLU A 97 -30.90 -61.16 10.95
C GLU A 97 -30.30 -59.89 10.33
N VAL A 98 -30.54 -59.65 9.05
CA VAL A 98 -30.08 -58.43 8.35
C VAL A 98 -30.70 -57.19 8.99
N VAL A 99 -31.99 -57.20 9.31
CA VAL A 99 -32.66 -56.07 9.99
C VAL A 99 -32.00 -55.78 11.33
N LYS A 100 -31.70 -56.81 12.14
CA LYS A 100 -30.99 -56.63 13.43
C LYS A 100 -29.60 -56.02 13.25
N ILE A 101 -28.85 -56.47 12.24
CA ILE A 101 -27.52 -55.92 11.92
C ILE A 101 -27.65 -54.44 11.54
N VAL A 102 -28.59 -54.08 10.67
CA VAL A 102 -28.80 -52.70 10.24
C VAL A 102 -29.17 -51.81 11.41
N SER A 103 -30.05 -52.25 12.31
CA SER A 103 -30.41 -51.49 13.51
C SER A 103 -29.21 -51.25 14.43
N ASN A 104 -28.35 -52.24 14.62
CA ASN A 104 -27.14 -52.08 15.44
C ASN A 104 -26.15 -51.09 14.79
N VAL A 105 -25.98 -51.15 13.47
CA VAL A 105 -25.12 -50.23 12.72
C VAL A 105 -25.63 -48.78 12.83
N ASP A 106 -26.95 -48.59 12.75
CA ASP A 106 -27.57 -47.26 12.90
C ASP A 106 -27.28 -46.66 14.28
N GLU A 107 -27.42 -47.46 15.34
CA GLU A 107 -27.12 -47.04 16.71
C GLU A 107 -25.62 -46.71 16.92
N GLU A 108 -24.71 -47.48 16.30
CA GLU A 108 -23.29 -47.19 16.34
C GLU A 108 -22.92 -45.91 15.57
N ILE A 109 -23.57 -45.65 14.44
CA ILE A 109 -23.40 -44.41 13.67
C ILE A 109 -23.87 -43.20 14.48
N GLU A 110 -25.02 -43.30 15.15
CA GLU A 110 -25.54 -42.23 16.00
C GLU A 110 -24.58 -41.92 17.16
N LYS A 111 -24.10 -42.95 17.88
CA LYS A 111 -23.09 -42.79 18.93
C LYS A 111 -21.78 -42.20 18.40
N GLY A 112 -21.35 -42.62 17.21
CA GLY A 112 -20.18 -42.06 16.54
C GLY A 112 -20.36 -40.57 16.20
N GLY A 113 -21.54 -40.20 15.71
CA GLY A 113 -21.94 -38.82 15.45
C GLY A 113 -21.90 -37.94 16.70
N ASP A 114 -22.50 -38.41 17.79
CA ASP A 114 -22.49 -37.71 19.09
C ASP A 114 -21.07 -37.53 19.64
N ALA A 115 -20.24 -38.58 19.56
CA ALA A 115 -18.85 -38.51 19.97
C ALA A 115 -18.08 -37.47 19.15
N VAL A 116 -18.23 -37.47 17.82
CA VAL A 116 -17.62 -36.47 16.94
C VAL A 116 -18.12 -35.06 17.28
N GLY A 117 -19.42 -34.88 17.50
CA GLY A 117 -20.00 -33.59 17.91
C GLY A 117 -19.37 -33.06 19.20
N SER A 118 -19.27 -33.91 20.23
CA SER A 118 -18.65 -33.53 21.51
C SER A 118 -17.16 -33.12 21.38
N VAL A 119 -16.42 -33.80 20.51
CA VAL A 119 -15.01 -33.47 20.22
C VAL A 119 -14.92 -32.12 19.52
N VAL A 120 -15.79 -31.86 18.55
CA VAL A 120 -15.86 -30.56 17.84
C VAL A 120 -16.19 -29.43 18.81
N ASP A 121 -17.16 -29.60 19.70
CA ASP A 121 -17.52 -28.60 20.70
C ASP A 121 -16.37 -28.32 21.67
N ALA A 122 -15.70 -29.36 22.17
CA ALA A 122 -14.54 -29.22 23.04
C ALA A 122 -13.37 -28.50 22.34
N ALA A 123 -13.10 -28.84 21.08
CA ALA A 123 -12.08 -28.20 20.27
C ALA A 123 -12.42 -26.72 20.03
N SER A 124 -13.67 -26.42 19.67
CA SER A 124 -14.16 -25.06 19.44
C SER A 124 -13.98 -24.19 20.70
N ASN A 125 -14.39 -24.69 21.86
CA ASN A 125 -14.22 -24.00 23.14
C ASN A 125 -12.73 -23.78 23.49
N THR A 126 -11.88 -24.76 23.23
CA THR A 126 -10.44 -24.64 23.45
C THR A 126 -9.82 -23.55 22.58
N VAL A 127 -10.18 -23.52 21.29
CA VAL A 127 -9.71 -22.50 20.35
C VAL A 127 -10.19 -21.12 20.79
N ALA A 128 -11.47 -20.96 21.11
CA ALA A 128 -12.04 -19.69 21.57
C ALA A 128 -11.34 -19.16 22.83
N SER A 129 -11.04 -20.03 23.79
CA SER A 129 -10.31 -19.66 25.02
C SER A 129 -8.89 -19.16 24.71
N LYS A 130 -8.11 -19.91 23.92
CA LYS A 130 -6.73 -19.54 23.57
C LYS A 130 -6.65 -18.25 22.77
N VAL A 131 -7.58 -18.04 21.84
CA VAL A 131 -7.67 -16.77 21.07
C VAL A 131 -7.94 -15.61 22.03
N SER A 132 -8.89 -15.77 22.95
CA SER A 132 -9.23 -14.74 23.92
C SER A 132 -8.07 -14.41 24.88
N GLU A 133 -7.32 -15.41 25.34
CA GLU A 133 -6.11 -15.21 26.15
C GLU A 133 -5.03 -14.45 25.39
N THR A 134 -4.81 -14.82 24.12
CA THR A 134 -3.83 -14.17 23.25
C THR A 134 -4.18 -12.70 23.04
N ILE A 135 -5.45 -12.39 22.72
CA ILE A 135 -5.94 -11.02 22.58
C ILE A 135 -5.69 -10.22 23.86
N ARG A 136 -6.09 -10.74 25.03
CA ARG A 136 -5.87 -10.04 26.31
C ARG A 136 -4.40 -9.80 26.62
N LYS A 137 -3.52 -10.73 26.25
CA LYS A 137 -2.07 -10.55 26.41
C LYS A 137 -1.58 -9.42 25.50
N SER A 138 -1.96 -9.44 24.23
CA SER A 138 -1.60 -8.39 23.28
C SER A 138 -2.15 -7.02 23.67
N GLU A 139 -3.39 -6.93 24.18
CA GLU A 139 -3.97 -5.68 24.66
C GLU A 139 -3.16 -5.07 25.81
N LYS A 140 -2.68 -5.90 26.76
CA LYS A 140 -1.80 -5.45 27.84
C LYS A 140 -0.46 -4.93 27.32
N GLU A 141 0.15 -5.64 26.37
CA GLU A 141 1.42 -5.22 25.76
C GLU A 141 1.26 -3.90 25.00
N VAL A 142 0.19 -3.75 24.22
CA VAL A 142 -0.13 -2.50 23.49
C VAL A 142 -0.36 -1.34 24.46
N THR A 143 -1.07 -1.58 25.56
CA THR A 143 -1.31 -0.54 26.59
C THR A 143 0.01 -0.09 27.23
N ALA A 144 0.90 -1.04 27.58
CA ALA A 144 2.20 -0.70 28.15
C ALA A 144 3.08 0.10 27.17
N VAL A 145 3.01 -0.20 25.87
CA VAL A 145 3.69 0.60 24.83
C VAL A 145 3.10 2.01 24.76
N ALA A 146 1.76 2.14 24.81
CA ALA A 146 1.11 3.44 24.79
C ALA A 146 1.51 4.30 26.00
N ASP A 147 1.59 3.72 27.19
CA ASP A 147 2.05 4.40 28.41
C ASP A 147 3.52 4.87 28.24
N SER A 148 4.40 4.01 27.72
CA SER A 148 5.80 4.36 27.48
C SER A 148 5.95 5.50 26.46
N VAL A 149 5.11 5.54 25.41
CA VAL A 149 5.10 6.65 24.44
C VAL A 149 4.62 7.95 25.09
N ALA A 150 3.63 7.90 25.98
CA ALA A 150 3.16 9.07 26.71
C ALA A 150 4.24 9.64 27.65
N ASP A 151 5.02 8.77 28.31
CA ASP A 151 6.15 9.18 29.13
C ASP A 151 7.24 9.87 28.30
N VAL A 152 7.58 9.31 27.13
CA VAL A 152 8.55 9.90 26.21
C VAL A 152 8.09 11.28 25.72
N ALA A 153 6.82 11.41 25.33
CA ALA A 153 6.25 12.68 24.89
C ALA A 153 6.34 13.74 26.01
N SER A 154 5.98 13.37 27.24
CA SER A 154 6.08 14.23 28.42
C SER A 154 7.53 14.63 28.73
N GLY A 155 8.49 13.71 28.52
CA GLY A 155 9.91 13.98 28.65
C GLY A 155 10.43 14.96 27.60
N ALA A 156 10.01 14.80 26.34
CA ALA A 156 10.38 15.69 25.24
C ALA A 156 9.84 17.12 25.46
N GLU A 157 8.60 17.25 25.93
CA GLU A 157 7.98 18.55 26.23
C GLU A 157 8.80 19.33 27.27
N LYS A 158 9.22 18.67 28.36
CA LYS A 158 10.09 19.29 29.39
C LYS A 158 11.45 19.73 28.85
N VAL A 159 12.04 18.95 27.93
CA VAL A 159 13.32 19.32 27.30
C VAL A 159 13.15 20.55 26.42
N ILE A 160 12.08 20.60 25.63
CA ILE A 160 11.75 21.74 24.77
C ILE A 160 11.53 22.99 25.61
N GLU A 161 10.77 22.90 26.70
CA GLU A 161 10.54 24.02 27.62
C GLU A 161 11.86 24.56 28.21
N LYS A 162 12.72 23.67 28.69
CA LYS A 162 14.03 24.03 29.24
C LYS A 162 14.94 24.69 28.20
N GLN A 163 14.96 24.16 26.97
CA GLN A 163 15.72 24.75 25.87
C GLN A 163 15.16 26.11 25.46
N GLY A 164 13.83 26.25 25.39
CA GLY A 164 13.16 27.52 25.11
C GLY A 164 13.54 28.60 26.12
N ALA A 165 13.52 28.27 27.42
CA ALA A 165 13.95 29.18 28.47
C ALA A 165 15.44 29.57 28.37
N ALA A 166 16.32 28.60 28.08
CA ALA A 166 17.74 28.87 27.91
C ALA A 166 18.02 29.78 26.70
N VAL A 167 17.37 29.53 25.57
CA VAL A 167 17.46 30.36 24.37
C VAL A 167 16.93 31.77 24.64
N GLY A 168 15.77 31.88 25.32
CA GLY A 168 15.22 33.17 25.74
C GLY A 168 16.22 33.98 26.56
N GLY A 169 16.84 33.36 27.58
CA GLY A 169 17.85 34.02 28.40
C GLY A 169 19.10 34.47 27.62
N VAL A 170 19.55 33.71 26.63
CA VAL A 170 20.66 34.11 25.74
C VAL A 170 20.27 35.30 24.89
N VAL A 171 19.06 35.30 24.31
CA VAL A 171 18.54 36.40 23.48
C VAL A 171 18.40 37.67 24.31
N ASP A 172 17.84 37.58 25.53
CA ASP A 172 17.68 38.72 26.43
C ASP A 172 19.05 39.31 26.84
N ALA A 173 20.02 38.46 27.17
CA ALA A 173 21.38 38.89 27.51
C ALA A 173 22.09 39.57 26.33
N ALA A 174 21.94 39.02 25.12
CA ALA A 174 22.49 39.62 23.91
C ALA A 174 21.84 40.98 23.62
N GLY A 175 20.52 41.07 23.73
CA GLY A 175 19.77 42.32 23.57
C GLY A 175 20.22 43.41 24.56
N GLY A 176 20.36 43.05 25.83
CA GLY A 176 20.88 43.95 26.86
C GLY A 176 22.31 44.42 26.59
N SER A 177 23.19 43.52 26.12
CA SER A 177 24.58 43.86 25.77
C SER A 177 24.66 44.83 24.59
N VAL A 178 23.87 44.59 23.52
CA VAL A 178 23.81 45.47 22.35
C VAL A 178 23.27 46.86 22.74
N ALA A 179 22.22 46.91 23.57
CA ALA A 179 21.68 48.17 24.06
C ALA A 179 22.74 48.97 24.83
N ALA A 180 23.45 48.34 25.77
CA ALA A 180 24.51 48.99 26.54
C ALA A 180 25.68 49.48 25.69
N GLN A 181 26.11 48.69 24.69
CA GLN A 181 27.15 49.12 23.75
C GLN A 181 26.70 50.30 22.89
N THR A 182 25.44 50.28 22.42
CA THR A 182 24.86 51.38 21.64
C THR A 182 24.84 52.67 22.45
N GLU A 183 24.40 52.63 23.71
CA GLU A 183 24.39 53.78 24.60
C GLU A 183 25.80 54.32 24.87
N LYS A 184 26.79 53.44 25.07
CA LYS A 184 28.19 53.83 25.24
C LYS A 184 28.75 54.54 24.00
N VAL A 185 28.44 54.04 22.81
CA VAL A 185 28.85 54.65 21.53
C VAL A 185 28.24 56.03 21.36
N ILE A 186 26.94 56.18 21.64
CA ILE A 186 26.24 57.48 21.59
C ILE A 186 26.92 58.49 22.52
N ASN A 187 27.08 58.13 23.81
CA ASN A 187 27.67 59.03 24.81
C ASN A 187 29.11 59.44 24.47
N THR A 188 29.91 58.50 23.95
CA THR A 188 31.31 58.77 23.56
C THR A 188 31.36 59.71 22.35
N SER A 189 30.46 59.51 21.39
CA SER A 189 30.33 60.35 20.21
C SER A 189 29.87 61.76 20.58
N GLU A 190 28.88 61.90 21.45
CA GLU A 190 28.41 63.21 21.95
C GLU A 190 29.52 63.96 22.68
N GLN A 191 30.26 63.31 23.58
CA GLN A 191 31.38 63.95 24.27
C GLN A 191 32.53 64.34 23.33
N ALA A 192 32.80 63.53 22.30
CA ALA A 192 33.79 63.89 21.28
C ALA A 192 33.35 65.15 20.51
N ILE A 193 32.07 65.23 20.14
CA ILE A 193 31.50 66.41 19.47
C ILE A 193 31.56 67.65 20.37
N GLU A 194 31.24 67.54 21.66
CA GLU A 194 31.28 68.65 22.62
C GLU A 194 32.71 69.19 22.80
N ARG A 195 33.69 68.30 23.02
CA ARG A 195 35.12 68.67 23.11
C ARG A 195 35.66 69.36 21.86
N VAL A 196 35.07 69.11 20.71
CA VAL A 196 35.45 69.74 19.43
C VAL A 196 34.70 71.05 19.22
N THR A 197 33.46 71.17 19.71
CA THR A 197 32.61 72.35 19.49
C THR A 197 33.07 73.56 20.31
N ASP A 198 33.41 73.39 21.60
CA ASP A 198 33.82 74.52 22.46
C ASP A 198 35.08 75.25 21.96
N PRO A 199 36.16 74.56 21.55
CA PRO A 199 37.36 75.21 21.02
C PRO A 199 37.11 75.89 19.68
N VAL A 200 36.24 75.32 18.84
CA VAL A 200 35.87 75.93 17.55
C VAL A 200 35.05 77.19 17.79
N GLU A 201 34.06 77.17 18.67
CA GLU A 201 33.25 78.35 18.99
C GLU A 201 34.10 79.47 19.62
N ALA A 202 35.09 79.11 20.45
CA ALA A 202 36.08 80.04 20.99
C ALA A 202 37.01 80.62 19.91
N ALA A 203 37.55 79.77 19.02
CA ALA A 203 38.40 80.21 17.91
C ALA A 203 37.64 81.14 16.95
N VAL A 204 36.39 80.78 16.61
CA VAL A 204 35.50 81.57 15.77
C VAL A 204 35.16 82.92 16.42
N SER A 205 34.96 82.96 17.74
CA SER A 205 34.73 84.21 18.50
C SER A 205 35.96 85.11 18.54
N GLN A 206 37.17 84.55 18.66
CA GLN A 206 38.42 85.32 18.58
C GLN A 206 38.68 85.85 17.16
N VAL A 207 38.26 85.11 16.14
CA VAL A 207 38.39 85.45 14.72
C VAL A 207 37.44 86.57 14.30
N ALA A 208 36.18 86.55 14.78
CA ALA A 208 35.20 87.60 14.49
C ALA A 208 35.66 88.99 14.98
N ALA A 209 36.62 89.05 15.91
CA ALA A 209 37.19 90.28 16.43
C ALA A 209 38.36 90.86 15.60
N ALA A 210 38.93 90.14 14.63
CA ALA A 210 40.25 90.46 14.06
C ALA A 210 40.31 91.06 12.63
N GLY A 211 39.34 90.82 11.74
CA GLY A 211 39.31 91.40 10.37
C GLY A 211 40.38 90.86 9.39
N GLU A 212 39.98 90.64 8.13
CA GLU A 212 40.69 90.19 6.88
C GLU A 212 41.99 89.33 6.92
N GLY A 213 42.97 89.56 7.80
CA GLY A 213 44.02 88.56 8.10
C GLY A 213 43.49 87.31 8.82
N ALA A 214 42.22 87.36 9.26
CA ALA A 214 41.52 86.32 10.00
C ALA A 214 41.18 85.07 9.16
N VAL A 215 40.95 85.21 7.85
CA VAL A 215 40.48 84.08 7.00
C VAL A 215 41.56 83.01 6.79
N GLU A 216 42.82 83.42 6.68
CA GLU A 216 43.96 82.49 6.55
C GLU A 216 44.18 81.71 7.84
N ASN A 217 44.15 82.41 8.98
CA ASN A 217 44.29 81.79 10.30
C ASN A 217 43.11 80.86 10.62
N VAL A 218 41.89 81.17 10.18
CA VAL A 218 40.73 80.25 10.31
C VAL A 218 40.94 78.99 9.49
N SER A 219 41.44 79.12 8.27
CA SER A 219 41.67 77.97 7.40
C SER A 219 42.75 77.05 7.99
N ILE A 220 43.80 77.63 8.58
CA ILE A 220 44.86 76.90 9.30
C ILE A 220 44.32 76.25 10.59
N ALA A 221 43.54 76.97 11.40
CA ALA A 221 42.95 76.44 12.63
C ALA A 221 41.93 75.33 12.35
N ALA A 222 41.08 75.49 11.33
CA ALA A 222 40.15 74.47 10.90
C ALA A 222 40.86 73.20 10.42
N ALA A 223 41.96 73.36 9.68
CA ALA A 223 42.83 72.25 9.29
C ALA A 223 43.44 71.56 10.51
N GLU A 224 44.04 72.30 11.45
CA GLU A 224 44.68 71.72 12.64
C GLU A 224 43.68 70.97 13.54
N ILE A 225 42.46 71.52 13.70
CA ILE A 225 41.38 70.88 14.47
C ILE A 225 40.90 69.60 13.77
N THR A 226 40.76 69.65 12.45
CA THR A 226 40.36 68.49 11.64
C THR A 226 41.38 67.36 11.78
N ALA A 227 42.69 67.69 11.66
CA ALA A 227 43.79 66.75 11.85
C ALA A 227 43.73 66.06 13.23
N LYS A 228 43.66 66.84 14.32
CA LYS A 228 43.60 66.30 15.69
C LYS A 228 42.37 65.42 15.92
N THR A 229 41.22 65.79 15.36
CA THR A 229 39.97 65.03 15.49
C THR A 229 40.07 63.68 14.80
N LEU A 230 40.63 63.65 13.59
CA LEU A 230 40.83 62.40 12.84
C LEU A 230 41.79 61.45 13.56
N SER A 231 42.89 61.97 14.12
CA SER A 231 43.83 61.16 14.92
C SER A 231 43.17 60.56 16.17
N ALA A 232 42.37 61.34 16.91
CA ALA A 232 41.66 60.84 18.10
C ALA A 232 40.60 59.76 17.78
N ILE A 233 39.93 59.89 16.63
CA ILE A 233 38.95 58.92 16.14
C ILE A 233 39.64 57.61 15.74
N LYS A 234 40.80 57.71 15.07
CA LYS A 234 41.62 56.54 14.72
C LYS A 234 42.14 55.82 15.97
N GLU A 235 42.65 56.55 16.95
CA GLU A 235 43.07 56.00 18.25
C GLU A 235 41.92 55.30 19.01
N SER A 236 40.68 55.74 18.76
CA SER A 236 39.45 55.12 19.28
C SER A 236 38.97 53.93 18.47
N ASN A 237 39.70 53.50 17.44
CA ASN A 237 39.38 52.40 16.52
C ASN A 237 38.03 52.57 15.80
N ILE A 238 37.62 53.82 15.56
CA ILE A 238 36.42 54.17 14.79
C ILE A 238 36.83 54.36 13.32
N PRO A 239 36.14 53.73 12.35
CA PRO A 239 36.42 53.95 10.94
C PRO A 239 36.23 55.43 10.56
N VAL A 240 37.24 56.06 9.99
CA VAL A 240 37.22 57.50 9.65
C VAL A 240 36.08 57.81 8.67
N ALA A 241 35.80 56.90 7.73
CA ALA A 241 34.69 57.01 6.77
C ALA A 241 33.33 57.23 7.45
N SER A 242 33.07 56.57 8.58
CA SER A 242 31.77 56.64 9.28
C SER A 242 31.47 58.01 9.91
N VAL A 243 32.48 58.87 10.04
CA VAL A 243 32.41 60.15 10.76
C VAL A 243 32.91 61.33 9.92
N ALA A 244 33.60 61.08 8.80
CA ALA A 244 34.17 62.10 7.92
C ALA A 244 33.13 63.16 7.49
N ARG A 245 31.93 62.71 7.10
CA ARG A 245 30.82 63.61 6.75
C ARG A 245 30.44 64.54 7.89
N GLU A 246 30.33 64.01 9.10
CA GLU A 246 29.90 64.78 10.26
C GLU A 246 30.97 65.79 10.67
N ILE A 247 32.25 65.38 10.69
CA ILE A 247 33.38 66.25 10.99
C ILE A 247 33.43 67.42 10.01
N VAL A 248 33.43 67.14 8.71
CA VAL A 248 33.45 68.18 7.66
C VAL A 248 32.25 69.10 7.78
N LYS A 249 31.06 68.53 8.00
CA LYS A 249 29.83 69.31 8.17
C LYS A 249 29.94 70.26 9.37
N GLN A 250 30.36 69.76 10.53
CA GLN A 250 30.43 70.55 11.77
C GLN A 250 31.52 71.61 11.70
N VAL A 251 32.73 71.24 11.27
CA VAL A 251 33.85 72.19 11.16
C VAL A 251 33.50 73.32 10.19
N ILE A 252 32.94 73.03 9.00
CA ILE A 252 32.53 74.07 8.06
C ILE A 252 31.36 74.91 8.61
N LEU A 253 30.37 74.30 9.26
CA LEU A 253 29.22 75.05 9.81
C LEU A 253 29.65 76.03 10.90
N GLN A 254 30.54 75.61 11.80
CA GLN A 254 30.96 76.43 12.93
C GLN A 254 31.92 77.53 12.48
N THR A 255 32.82 77.24 11.55
CA THR A 255 33.78 78.23 11.00
C THR A 255 33.13 79.25 10.07
N ALA A 256 32.14 78.83 9.26
CA ALA A 256 31.38 79.72 8.38
C ALA A 256 30.61 80.82 9.14
N ARG A 257 30.28 80.59 10.42
CA ARG A 257 29.60 81.60 11.26
C ARG A 257 30.50 82.79 11.63
N GLY A 258 31.83 82.71 11.50
CA GLY A 258 32.73 83.82 11.86
C GLY A 258 33.74 84.29 10.82
N ALA A 259 33.95 83.59 9.70
CA ALA A 259 35.11 83.83 8.81
C ALA A 259 34.83 84.51 7.46
N GLY A 260 33.59 84.70 7.03
CA GLY A 260 33.24 85.44 5.79
C GLY A 260 33.56 84.75 4.45
N ASP A 261 34.58 83.88 4.37
CA ASP A 261 34.94 83.11 3.15
C ASP A 261 34.89 81.59 3.40
N ILE A 262 33.71 81.03 3.15
CA ILE A 262 33.39 79.61 3.33
C ILE A 262 34.18 78.72 2.36
N GLU A 263 34.55 79.25 1.19
CA GLU A 263 35.21 78.47 0.15
C GLU A 263 36.66 78.15 0.51
N LYS A 264 37.40 79.13 1.04
CA LYS A 264 38.78 78.93 1.52
C LYS A 264 38.83 77.93 2.68
N VAL A 265 37.92 78.06 3.66
CA VAL A 265 37.84 77.14 4.81
C VAL A 265 37.45 75.73 4.37
N THR A 266 36.48 75.60 3.46
CA THR A 266 36.09 74.32 2.90
C THR A 266 37.27 73.62 2.25
N ARG A 267 38.04 74.32 1.41
CA ARG A 267 39.24 73.74 0.77
C ARG A 267 40.27 73.27 1.78
N ALA A 268 40.55 74.07 2.82
CA ALA A 268 41.52 73.71 3.84
C ALA A 268 41.11 72.45 4.63
N VAL A 269 39.85 72.39 5.09
CA VAL A 269 39.29 71.23 5.80
C VAL A 269 39.32 69.99 4.91
N VAL A 270 38.86 70.10 3.68
CA VAL A 270 38.84 69.01 2.70
C VAL A 270 40.25 68.49 2.44
N ARG A 271 41.21 69.38 2.18
CA ARG A 271 42.62 69.02 1.99
C ARG A 271 43.15 68.22 3.18
N THR A 272 42.88 68.67 4.40
CA THR A 272 43.35 67.97 5.60
C THR A 272 42.71 66.59 5.78
N VAL A 273 41.40 66.46 5.58
CA VAL A 273 40.73 65.15 5.74
C VAL A 273 41.28 64.13 4.76
N ILE A 274 41.44 64.52 3.49
CA ILE A 274 41.95 63.62 2.46
C ILE A 274 43.42 63.28 2.71
N GLN A 275 44.25 64.27 3.03
CA GLN A 275 45.66 64.03 3.35
C GLN A 275 45.82 63.06 4.52
N HIS A 276 45.06 63.25 5.60
CA HIS A 276 45.10 62.35 6.76
C HIS A 276 44.53 60.96 6.44
N ALA A 277 43.48 60.86 5.62
CA ALA A 277 42.95 59.57 5.18
C ALA A 277 44.00 58.75 4.42
N ILE A 278 44.77 59.42 3.54
CA ILE A 278 45.88 58.80 2.81
C ILE A 278 46.99 58.36 3.77
N GLU A 279 47.43 59.23 4.68
CA GLU A 279 48.48 58.92 5.66
C GLU A 279 48.10 57.78 6.61
N LEU A 280 46.81 57.63 6.91
CA LEU A 280 46.27 56.58 7.77
C LEU A 280 45.95 55.27 7.01
N GLY A 281 46.09 55.24 5.69
CA GLY A 281 45.79 54.08 4.84
C GLY A 281 44.31 53.70 4.83
N GLU A 282 43.41 54.68 4.98
CA GLU A 282 41.96 54.48 4.94
C GLU A 282 41.43 54.42 3.50
N ASP A 283 40.17 54.01 3.30
CA ASP A 283 39.52 54.07 1.98
C ASP A 283 39.24 55.54 1.59
N VAL A 284 40.18 56.13 0.85
CA VAL A 284 40.13 57.52 0.41
C VAL A 284 38.96 57.77 -0.54
N GLY A 285 38.51 56.77 -1.29
CA GLY A 285 37.35 56.88 -2.19
C GLY A 285 36.03 57.03 -1.44
N GLU A 286 35.82 56.20 -0.43
CA GLU A 286 34.66 56.29 0.47
C GLU A 286 34.68 57.60 1.27
N ILE A 287 35.84 57.94 1.85
CA ILE A 287 36.01 59.18 2.62
C ILE A 287 35.78 60.41 1.73
N ALA A 288 36.30 60.42 0.50
CA ALA A 288 36.09 61.52 -0.44
C ALA A 288 34.61 61.77 -0.75
N ALA A 289 33.81 60.69 -0.88
CA ALA A 289 32.37 60.80 -1.09
C ALA A 289 31.65 61.39 0.13
N GLU A 290 31.96 60.89 1.33
CA GLU A 290 31.38 61.37 2.59
C GLU A 290 31.79 62.81 2.91
N VAL A 291 33.05 63.18 2.66
CA VAL A 291 33.57 64.55 2.76
C VAL A 291 32.80 65.48 1.82
N LEU A 292 32.66 65.11 0.54
CA LEU A 292 31.95 65.93 -0.43
C LEU A 292 30.47 66.12 -0.04
N GLU A 293 29.84 65.10 0.53
CA GLU A 293 28.49 65.20 1.03
C GLU A 293 28.39 66.07 2.30
N GLY A 294 29.38 66.00 3.19
CA GLY A 294 29.53 66.92 4.32
C GLY A 294 29.62 68.37 3.87
N VAL A 295 30.41 68.64 2.83
CA VAL A 295 30.54 69.97 2.18
C VAL A 295 29.22 70.45 1.59
N LYS A 296 28.49 69.60 0.86
CA LYS A 296 27.19 69.98 0.26
C LYS A 296 26.19 70.36 1.36
N VAL A 297 26.12 69.56 2.42
CA VAL A 297 25.20 69.79 3.54
C VAL A 297 25.56 71.08 4.29
N SER A 298 26.85 71.33 4.55
CA SER A 298 27.29 72.54 5.23
C SER A 298 27.07 73.79 4.36
N ALA A 299 27.48 73.77 3.08
CA ALA A 299 27.26 74.87 2.14
C ALA A 299 25.77 75.24 2.02
N LYS A 300 24.88 74.24 1.97
CA LYS A 300 23.43 74.46 1.93
C LYS A 300 22.91 75.13 3.20
N ARG A 301 23.44 74.74 4.37
CA ARG A 301 23.01 75.26 5.68
C ARG A 301 23.59 76.64 5.99
N THR A 302 24.75 76.98 5.45
CA THR A 302 25.39 78.29 5.61
C THR A 302 24.92 79.31 4.58
N GLY A 303 24.11 78.89 3.59
CA GLY A 303 23.62 79.76 2.51
C GLY A 303 24.67 80.06 1.43
N GLY A 304 25.78 79.31 1.40
CA GLY A 304 26.81 79.45 0.39
C GLY A 304 26.40 78.87 -0.97
N ASP A 305 27.15 79.21 -2.02
CA ASP A 305 26.95 78.64 -3.35
C ASP A 305 27.37 77.16 -3.36
N VAL A 306 26.41 76.29 -3.08
CA VAL A 306 26.60 74.83 -3.00
C VAL A 306 27.30 74.29 -4.25
N LYS A 307 26.98 74.81 -5.43
CA LYS A 307 27.55 74.33 -6.69
C LYS A 307 29.03 74.69 -6.79
N ASN A 308 29.37 75.96 -6.56
CA ASN A 308 30.75 76.43 -6.65
C ASN A 308 31.63 75.85 -5.52
N ILE A 309 31.13 75.82 -4.29
CA ILE A 309 31.85 75.30 -3.12
C ILE A 309 32.09 73.78 -3.26
N SER A 310 31.08 73.00 -3.67
CA SER A 310 31.25 71.55 -3.87
C SER A 310 32.18 71.25 -5.04
N LEU A 311 32.17 72.07 -6.11
CA LEU A 311 33.10 71.92 -7.23
C LEU A 311 34.53 72.26 -6.80
N GLY A 312 34.71 73.30 -5.99
CA GLY A 312 35.99 73.66 -5.38
C GLY A 312 36.53 72.53 -4.51
N ALA A 313 35.71 71.98 -3.61
CA ALA A 313 36.07 70.83 -2.79
C ALA A 313 36.44 69.60 -3.63
N LYS A 314 35.65 69.29 -4.66
CA LYS A 314 35.95 68.15 -5.56
C LYS A 314 37.29 68.31 -6.26
N LYS A 315 37.62 69.51 -6.76
CA LYS A 315 38.93 69.78 -7.35
C LYS A 315 40.04 69.60 -6.33
N GLU A 316 39.84 70.13 -5.12
CA GLU A 316 40.81 70.02 -4.04
C GLU A 316 41.10 68.56 -3.65
N ILE A 317 40.06 67.72 -3.52
CA ILE A 317 40.21 66.27 -3.23
C ILE A 317 41.10 65.60 -4.28
N VAL A 318 40.83 65.86 -5.56
CA VAL A 318 41.59 65.28 -6.67
C VAL A 318 43.02 65.79 -6.67
N THR A 319 43.22 67.09 -6.45
CA THR A 319 44.55 67.70 -6.37
C THR A 319 45.38 67.09 -5.25
N VAL A 320 44.81 66.90 -4.05
CA VAL A 320 45.54 66.31 -2.92
C VAL A 320 45.89 64.84 -3.17
N ALA A 321 44.96 64.07 -3.73
CA ALA A 321 45.24 62.68 -4.09
C ALA A 321 46.36 62.58 -5.15
N GLU A 322 46.40 63.50 -6.11
CA GLU A 322 47.46 63.58 -7.12
C GLU A 322 48.81 64.06 -6.55
N GLU A 323 48.80 65.08 -5.68
CA GLU A 323 50.01 65.63 -5.02
C GLU A 323 50.69 64.61 -4.10
N THR A 324 49.89 63.78 -3.42
CA THR A 324 50.36 62.78 -2.45
C THR A 324 50.68 61.42 -3.11
N GLY A 325 50.39 61.27 -4.41
CA GLY A 325 50.72 60.07 -5.19
C GLY A 325 49.83 58.87 -4.88
N ASP A 326 48.57 59.10 -4.49
CA ASP A 326 47.63 58.04 -4.14
C ASP A 326 47.27 57.19 -5.37
N GLU A 327 47.39 55.87 -5.27
CA GLU A 327 47.16 54.95 -6.40
C GLU A 327 45.66 54.87 -6.79
N THR A 328 44.76 55.31 -5.92
CA THR A 328 43.30 55.28 -6.09
C THR A 328 42.73 56.54 -6.72
N VAL A 329 43.56 57.49 -7.19
CA VAL A 329 43.12 58.75 -7.85
C VAL A 329 42.04 58.54 -8.91
N GLN A 330 42.12 57.47 -9.71
CA GLN A 330 41.10 57.17 -10.72
C GLN A 330 39.77 56.71 -10.12
N GLU A 331 39.82 55.95 -9.03
CA GLU A 331 38.64 55.48 -8.29
C GLU A 331 37.97 56.65 -7.54
N ILE A 332 38.77 57.54 -6.95
CA ILE A 332 38.31 58.80 -6.34
C ILE A 332 37.57 59.66 -7.38
N LYS A 333 38.15 59.84 -8.58
CA LYS A 333 37.48 60.58 -9.67
C LYS A 333 36.13 59.98 -10.03
N GLN A 334 36.06 58.65 -10.14
CA GLN A 334 34.81 57.94 -10.42
C GLN A 334 33.80 58.09 -9.28
N ALA A 335 34.23 57.96 -8.02
CA ALA A 335 33.37 58.08 -6.85
C ALA A 335 32.75 59.49 -6.74
N LEU A 336 33.54 60.53 -7.05
CA LEU A 336 33.09 61.93 -7.02
C LEU A 336 32.21 62.33 -8.21
N ASP A 337 32.22 61.58 -9.31
CA ASP A 337 31.34 61.76 -10.49
C ASP A 337 30.05 60.95 -10.41
N ARG A 338 29.93 60.04 -9.44
CA ARG A 338 28.67 59.31 -9.21
C ARG A 338 27.60 60.29 -8.73
N ASP A 339 26.59 60.50 -9.58
CA ASP A 339 25.34 61.14 -9.17
C ASP A 339 24.59 60.15 -8.26
N PRO A 340 24.40 60.46 -6.97
CA PRO A 340 23.71 59.56 -6.04
C PRO A 340 22.25 59.28 -6.44
N ARG A 341 21.71 59.97 -7.45
CA ARG A 341 20.35 59.77 -7.98
C ARG A 341 20.25 58.76 -9.12
N LYS A 342 21.35 58.17 -9.60
CA LYS A 342 21.31 57.24 -10.74
C LYS A 342 21.26 55.75 -10.37
N ASN A 343 21.31 55.40 -9.09
CA ASN A 343 21.26 54.02 -8.61
C ASN A 343 20.08 53.74 -7.64
N LEU A 344 18.94 54.42 -7.85
CA LEU A 344 17.63 54.04 -7.29
C LEU A 344 16.69 53.70 -8.43
#